data_AF-A0A6N9VHX2-F1
#
_entry.id   AF-A0A6N9VHX2-F1
#
_cell.length_a   1.000
_cell.length_b   1.000
_cell.length_c   1.000
_cell.angle_alpha   90.00
_cell.angle_beta   90.00
_cell.angle_gamma   90.00
#
_symmetry.space_group_name_H-M   'P 1'
#
loop_
_entity.id
_entity.type
_entity.pdbx_description
1 polymer ?
#
loop_
_entity_poly.entity_id
_entity_poly.type
_entity_poly.pdbx_seq_one_letter_code
_entity_poly.pdbx_strand_id
1 'polypeptide(L)' 'PGSEQVDLTFTPIHDRVTRTDAGLLSNHTDQCFGHWNGTVHDDTGDRVAVRGVLGWAEDVRMRW' A
#
# COMPACT_ATOMS: atom_id res chain seq x y z
N PRO A 1 12.32 -2.37 -11.64
CA PRO A 1 12.01 -2.03 -10.23
C PRO A 1 13.31 -1.83 -9.44
N GLY A 2 13.58 -0.61 -8.96
CA GLY A 2 14.83 -0.35 -8.23
C GLY A 2 15.32 1.09 -8.28
N SER A 3 14.46 2.10 -8.16
CA SER A 3 14.96 3.41 -7.75
C SER A 3 15.05 3.40 -6.22
N GLU A 4 16.22 3.72 -5.67
CA GLU A 4 16.41 4.01 -4.24
C GLU A 4 15.72 5.34 -3.83
N GLN A 5 14.83 5.86 -4.68
CA GLN A 5 14.14 7.12 -4.46
C GLN A 5 13.02 7.00 -3.43
N VAL A 6 12.50 5.81 -3.14
CA VAL A 6 11.37 5.64 -2.23
C VAL A 6 11.74 4.64 -1.15
N ASP A 7 11.90 5.13 0.08
CA ASP A 7 12.06 4.33 1.29
C ASP A 7 10.93 4.68 2.25
N LEU A 8 9.85 3.90 2.20
CA LEU A 8 8.64 4.13 2.99
C LEU A 8 8.22 2.86 3.72
N THR A 9 7.92 3.01 5.00
CA THR A 9 7.30 1.99 5.84
C THR A 9 5.82 2.32 6.03
N PHE A 10 4.97 1.31 5.81
CA PHE A 10 3.55 1.39 6.09
C PHE A 10 3.23 0.80 7.48
N THR A 11 2.48 1.53 8.29
CA THR A 11 1.94 1.04 9.57
C THR A 11 0.41 0.96 9.47
N PRO A 12 -0.18 -0.23 9.33
CA PRO A 12 -1.62 -0.38 9.23
C PRO A 12 -2.31 -0.05 10.56
N ILE A 13 -3.46 0.62 10.48
CA ILE A 13 -4.34 0.92 11.63
C ILE A 13 -5.73 0.30 11.47
N HIS A 14 -6.13 -0.04 10.25
CA HIS A 14 -7.41 -0.68 9.95
C HIS A 14 -7.25 -1.57 8.73
N ASP A 15 -7.81 -2.78 8.78
CA ASP A 15 -7.83 -3.70 7.65
C ASP A 15 -9.27 -3.93 7.20
N ARG A 16 -9.53 -3.71 5.92
CA ARG A 16 -10.80 -4.02 5.25
C ARG A 16 -10.60 -5.25 4.38
N VAL A 17 -11.06 -6.39 4.90
CA VAL A 17 -11.12 -7.65 4.17
C VAL A 17 -12.44 -7.73 3.40
N THR A 18 -12.36 -7.77 2.07
CA THR A 18 -13.52 -8.01 1.21
C THR A 18 -13.41 -9.38 0.56
N ARG A 19 -14.39 -10.25 0.83
CA ARG A 19 -14.53 -11.57 0.22
C ARG A 19 -15.77 -11.58 -0.65
N THR A 20 -15.57 -11.74 -1.96
CA THR A 20 -16.65 -11.94 -2.92
C THR A 20 -16.49 -13.33 -3.53
N ASP A 21 -17.35 -14.25 -3.11
CA ASP A 21 -17.45 -15.59 -3.71
C ASP A 21 -18.70 -15.62 -4.59
N ALA A 22 -18.51 -15.58 -5.92
CA ALA A 22 -19.58 -15.62 -6.92
C ALA A 22 -19.31 -16.73 -7.94
N GLY A 23 -19.73 -17.95 -7.63
CA GLY A 23 -19.61 -19.09 -8.54
C GLY A 23 -18.16 -19.57 -8.70
N LEU A 24 -17.63 -19.54 -9.94
CA LEU A 24 -16.24 -19.90 -10.25
C LEU A 24 -15.24 -18.78 -9.90
N LEU A 25 -15.73 -17.56 -9.66
CA LEU A 25 -14.92 -16.39 -9.34
C LEU A 25 -14.74 -16.30 -7.82
N SER A 26 -13.48 -16.29 -7.39
CA SER A 26 -13.11 -15.98 -6.01
C SER A 26 -12.20 -14.76 -6.04
N ASN A 27 -12.64 -13.69 -5.36
CA ASN A 27 -11.89 -12.45 -5.22
C ASN A 27 -11.60 -12.20 -3.74
N HIS A 28 -10.32 -12.20 -3.37
CA HIS A 28 -9.85 -11.81 -2.04
C HIS A 28 -9.12 -10.47 -2.17
N THR A 29 -9.67 -9.45 -1.52
CA THR A 29 -9.04 -8.13 -1.43
C THR A 29 -8.83 -7.80 0.04
N ASP A 30 -7.56 -7.71 0.44
CA ASP A 30 -7.15 -7.19 1.75
C ASP A 30 -6.69 -5.76 1.53
N GLN A 31 -7.49 -4.79 1.99
CA GLN A 31 -7.18 -3.38 1.89
C GLN A 31 -6.84 -2.82 3.27
N CYS A 32 -5.55 -2.67 3.53
CA CYS A 32 -5.04 -2.10 4.77
C CYS A 32 -4.98 -0.57 4.65
N PHE A 33 -5.60 0.14 5.59
CA PHE A 33 -5.49 1.58 5.79
C PHE A 33 -4.54 1.87 6.95
N GLY A 34 -3.74 2.94 6.83
CA GLY A 34 -2.64 3.18 7.76
C GLY A 34 -1.86 4.43 7.45
N HIS A 35 -0.72 4.57 8.09
CA HIS A 35 0.16 5.72 7.92
C HIS A 35 1.47 5.31 7.26
N TRP A 36 1.90 6.14 6.31
CA TRP A 36 3.21 6.06 5.68
C TRP A 36 4.22 6.96 6.40
N ASN A 37 5.41 6.43 6.61
CA ASN A 37 6.55 7.14 7.17
C ASN A 37 7.83 6.77 6.43
N GLY A 38 8.73 7.73 6.25
CA GLY A 38 10.03 7.50 5.62
C GLY A 38 10.48 8.67 4.79
N THR A 39 11.13 8.40 3.67
CA THR A 39 11.74 9.41 2.81
C THR A 39 11.54 9.11 1.33
N VAL A 40 11.33 10.18 0.56
CA VAL A 40 11.31 10.14 -0.90
C VAL A 40 12.36 11.10 -1.43
N HIS A 41 13.14 10.69 -2.43
CA HIS A 41 13.98 11.58 -3.21
C HIS A 41 13.19 12.10 -4.39
N ASP A 42 13.18 13.41 -4.60
CA ASP A 42 12.62 13.99 -5.80
C ASP A 42 13.58 13.86 -7.00
N ASP A 43 13.16 14.37 -8.15
CA ASP A 43 13.94 14.31 -9.39
C ASP A 43 15.22 15.16 -9.35
N THR A 44 15.36 16.07 -8.36
CA THR A 44 16.59 16.83 -8.12
C THR A 44 17.53 16.12 -7.13
N GLY A 45 17.07 15.03 -6.52
CA GLY A 45 17.80 14.22 -5.53
C GLY A 45 17.58 14.68 -4.09
N ASP A 46 16.77 15.72 -3.88
CA ASP A 46 16.47 16.26 -2.55
C ASP A 46 15.55 15.31 -1.78
N ARG A 47 15.82 15.16 -0.48
CA ARG A 47 15.11 14.20 0.36
C ARG A 47 13.91 14.86 1.04
N VAL A 48 12.72 14.42 0.67
CA VAL A 48 11.44 14.81 1.26
C VAL A 48 11.05 13.81 2.35
N ALA A 49 10.82 14.31 3.57
CA ALA A 49 10.37 13.49 4.68
C ALA A 49 8.85 13.25 4.61
N VAL A 50 8.45 11.99 4.65
CA VAL A 50 7.05 11.56 4.77
C VAL A 50 6.80 11.19 6.23
N ARG A 51 5.84 11.86 6.88
CA ARG A 51 5.56 11.67 8.32
C ARG A 51 4.07 11.55 8.55
N GLY A 52 3.62 10.38 8.97
CA GLY A 52 2.24 10.12 9.36
C GLY A 52 1.23 10.40 8.26
N VAL A 53 1.59 10.19 6.99
CA VAL A 53 0.66 10.45 5.88
C VAL A 53 -0.33 9.30 5.80
N LEU A 54 -1.62 9.60 5.93
CA LEU A 54 -2.69 8.61 5.80
C LEU A 54 -2.73 8.06 4.38
N GLY A 55 -2.83 6.74 4.25
CA GLY A 55 -2.94 6.06 2.96
C GLY A 55 -3.45 4.62 3.11
N TRP A 56 -3.33 3.85 2.03
CA TRP A 56 -3.70 2.45 2.00
C TRP A 56 -2.67 1.61 1.23
N ALA A 57 -2.65 0.31 1.51
CA ALA A 57 -1.95 -0.73 0.77
C ALA A 57 -2.93 -1.88 0.51
N GLU A 58 -2.91 -2.47 -0.68
CA GLU A 58 -3.88 -3.48 -1.11
C GLU A 58 -3.16 -4.75 -1.60
N ASP A 59 -3.53 -5.92 -1.07
CA ASP A 59 -3.20 -7.23 -1.65
C ASP A 59 -4.47 -7.76 -2.33
N VAL A 60 -4.42 -7.92 -3.65
CA VAL A 60 -5.54 -8.41 -4.46
C VAL A 60 -5.17 -9.73 -5.09
N ARG A 61 -5.92 -10.77 -4.73
CA ARG A 61 -5.80 -12.10 -5.34
C ARG A 61 -7.08 -12.42 -6.08
N MET A 62 -7.00 -12.39 -7.41
CA MET A 62 -8.09 -12.79 -8.30
C MET A 62 -7.78 -14.17 -8.88
N ARG A 63 -8.73 -15.10 -8.78
CA ARG A 63 -8.73 -16.34 -9.58
C ARG A 63 -9.90 -16.28 -10.55
N TRP A 64 -9.58 -16.31 -11.84
CA TRP A 64 -10.51 -16.27 -12.97
C TRP A 64 -10.86 -17.68 -13.44
#